data_AF-A0A4Y9ZWA1-F1
#
_entry.id   AF-A0A4Y9ZWA1-F1
#
_cell.length_a   1.000
_cell.length_b   1.000
_cell.length_c   1.000
_cell.angle_alpha   90.00
_cell.angle_beta   90.00
_cell.angle_gamma   90.00
#
_symmetry.space_group_name_H-M   'P 1'
#
loop_
_entity.id
_entity.type
_entity.pdbx_description
1 polymer ?
#
loop_
_entity_poly.entity_id
_entity_poly.type
_entity_poly.pdbx_seq_one_letter_code
_entity_poly.pdbx_strand_id
1 'polypeptide(L)'
;MHLMTTCSRCQAAAGRTPPRLRREPHRPLRTAYEAPVDLGLDVSPKQRHDPPQPHLQRPLAHHRRHLQGGAQDRARVATCIQEPANRAANAATRAHKQATAEARHEMDQTHLGLQNLLYEKRHLEREIDKCRQFASIYQDIPMYSTEEFVQLAPPEARTEAVMSNEHQLMLNRLGFELVERQRLDKRAKELAQQKEELLKESKAKAAVVDNVKVQIDTLMKMAAEVGKKVDELVSTTAVPSASTPTPS
;
A
#
# COMPACT_ATOMS: atom_id res chain seq x y z
N MET A 1 -42.24 -3.53 -4.53
CA MET A 1 -41.38 -2.82 -3.55
C MET A 1 -40.33 -3.83 -3.08
N HIS A 2 -39.07 -3.49 -3.25
CA HIS A 2 -37.96 -4.41 -3.49
C HIS A 2 -37.55 -5.25 -2.26
N LEU A 3 -37.48 -6.57 -2.45
CA LEU A 3 -36.74 -7.48 -1.57
C LEU A 3 -35.25 -7.34 -1.88
N MET A 4 -34.49 -6.77 -0.93
CA MET A 4 -33.04 -6.80 -0.95
C MET A 4 -32.56 -8.18 -0.48
N THR A 5 -32.18 -9.02 -1.44
CA THR A 5 -31.45 -10.26 -1.19
C THR A 5 -29.98 -9.90 -0.99
N THR A 6 -29.51 -9.89 0.25
CA THR A 6 -28.10 -9.69 0.58
C THR A 6 -27.32 -10.96 0.27
N CYS A 7 -26.33 -10.81 -0.61
CA CYS A 7 -25.45 -11.89 -1.07
C CYS A 7 -24.57 -12.39 0.10
N SER A 8 -24.76 -13.66 0.49
CA SER A 8 -24.03 -14.37 1.55
C SER A 8 -22.51 -14.53 1.29
N ARG A 9 -22.01 -14.10 0.12
CA ARG A 9 -20.58 -14.17 -0.24
C ARG A 9 -19.73 -12.99 0.27
N CYS A 10 -20.32 -11.93 0.80
CA CYS A 10 -19.58 -10.79 1.34
C CYS A 10 -19.13 -10.94 2.80
N GLN A 11 -19.53 -12.02 3.49
CA GLN A 11 -19.31 -12.16 4.94
C GLN A 11 -17.98 -12.85 5.31
N ALA A 12 -17.13 -13.20 4.32
CA ALA A 12 -15.88 -13.93 4.56
C ALA A 12 -14.60 -13.07 4.62
N ALA A 13 -14.69 -11.73 4.52
CA ALA A 13 -13.51 -10.85 4.47
C ALA A 13 -13.34 -9.91 5.69
N ALA A 14 -14.25 -9.94 6.67
CA ALA A 14 -14.27 -8.99 7.80
C ALA A 14 -13.53 -9.46 9.06
N GLY A 15 -12.60 -10.42 8.95
CA GLY A 15 -11.97 -11.07 10.11
C GLY A 15 -10.44 -11.17 10.09
N ARG A 16 -9.75 -10.59 9.11
CA ARG A 16 -8.27 -10.61 9.09
C ARG A 16 -7.75 -9.33 9.71
N THR A 17 -7.54 -9.38 11.02
CA THR A 17 -6.67 -8.45 11.72
C THR A 17 -5.33 -8.37 10.97
N PRO A 18 -4.85 -7.17 10.59
CA PRO A 18 -3.55 -7.03 9.98
C PRO A 18 -2.49 -7.53 10.98
N PRO A 19 -1.41 -8.19 10.51
CA PRO A 19 -0.37 -8.64 11.41
C PRO A 19 0.16 -7.41 12.15
N ARG A 20 0.10 -7.44 13.49
CA ARG A 20 0.77 -6.45 14.33
C ARG A 20 2.24 -6.48 13.93
N LEU A 21 2.67 -5.51 13.13
CA LEU A 21 4.07 -5.21 12.90
C LEU A 21 4.65 -5.00 14.30
N ARG A 22 5.45 -5.97 14.75
CA ARG A 22 6.24 -5.85 15.97
C ARG A 22 6.97 -4.51 15.83
N ARG A 23 6.68 -3.58 16.75
CA ARG A 23 7.57 -2.45 16.98
C ARG A 23 8.86 -3.05 17.49
N GLU A 24 9.75 -3.39 16.56
CA GLU A 24 11.17 -3.60 16.85
C GLU A 24 11.62 -2.35 17.63
N PRO A 25 12.16 -2.49 18.85
CA PRO A 25 12.78 -1.36 19.51
C PRO A 25 13.95 -0.95 18.63
N HIS A 26 13.86 0.23 18.02
CA HIS A 26 14.95 0.79 17.23
C HIS A 26 16.22 0.78 18.08
N ARG A 27 17.12 -0.16 17.79
CA ARG A 27 18.48 -0.17 18.28
C ARG A 27 19.08 1.16 17.84
N PRO A 28 19.54 2.03 18.77
CA PRO A 28 20.18 3.27 18.36
C PRO A 28 21.42 2.88 17.55
N LEU A 29 21.45 3.27 16.29
CA LEU A 29 22.66 3.18 15.48
C LEU A 29 23.70 4.04 16.19
N ARG A 30 24.73 3.37 16.73
CA ARG A 30 25.97 4.03 17.16
C ARG A 30 26.53 4.73 15.93
N THR A 31 26.25 6.02 15.82
CA THR A 31 26.98 6.92 14.92
C THR A 31 28.38 7.06 15.49
N ALA A 32 29.33 6.37 14.86
CA ALA A 32 30.74 6.68 14.95
C ALA A 32 30.95 8.04 14.27
N TYR A 33 31.19 9.09 15.05
CA TYR A 33 31.66 10.42 14.66
C TYR A 33 31.75 11.21 15.99
N GLU A 34 32.83 11.79 16.47
CA GLU A 34 34.22 11.96 16.02
C GLU A 34 35.06 12.00 17.30
N ALA A 35 36.33 11.59 17.21
CA ALA A 35 37.27 11.77 18.32
C ALA A 35 37.28 13.25 18.76
N PRO A 36 37.35 13.55 20.08
CA PRO A 36 37.42 14.92 20.54
C PRO A 36 38.66 15.58 19.93
N VAL A 37 38.45 16.67 19.19
CA VAL A 37 39.53 17.56 18.79
C VAL A 37 40.11 18.12 20.08
N ASP A 38 41.30 17.62 20.42
CA ASP A 38 42.12 18.10 21.51
C ASP A 38 42.57 19.51 21.18
N LEU A 39 41.72 20.49 21.47
CA LEU A 39 42.13 21.89 21.54
C LEU A 39 43.03 21.99 22.76
N GLY A 40 44.31 21.76 22.53
CA GLY A 40 45.41 21.93 23.47
C GLY A 40 45.35 23.32 24.10
N LEU A 41 44.59 23.43 25.18
CA LEU A 41 44.78 24.47 26.16
C LEU A 41 46.07 24.10 26.87
N ASP A 42 47.11 24.87 26.57
CA ASP A 42 48.40 24.84 27.22
C ASP A 42 48.23 25.21 28.70
N VAL A 43 47.73 24.26 29.50
CA VAL A 43 47.72 24.35 30.95
C VAL A 43 49.14 24.01 31.38
N SER A 44 50.00 25.02 31.35
CA SER A 44 51.33 24.97 31.96
C SER A 44 51.21 24.31 33.34
N PRO A 45 51.93 23.19 33.60
CA PRO A 45 51.83 22.51 34.87
C PRO A 45 52.32 23.46 35.97
N LYS A 46 51.45 23.82 36.92
CA LYS A 46 51.89 24.35 38.21
C LYS A 46 52.82 23.29 38.82
N GLN A 47 54.13 23.54 38.78
CA GLN A 47 55.12 22.72 39.47
C GLN A 47 54.71 22.63 40.93
N ARG A 48 54.25 21.45 41.37
CA ARG A 48 54.14 21.14 42.79
C ARG A 48 55.56 21.00 43.30
N HIS A 49 56.04 21.99 44.03
CA HIS A 49 57.24 21.80 44.82
C HIS A 49 56.88 20.91 46.01
N ASP A 50 57.32 19.65 45.95
CA ASP A 50 57.30 18.75 47.11
C ASP A 50 58.28 19.28 48.19
N PRO A 51 57.89 19.28 49.47
CA PRO A 51 58.79 19.72 50.53
C PRO A 51 59.83 18.63 50.84
N PRO A 52 61.10 18.97 51.10
CA PRO A 52 62.11 17.98 51.42
C PRO A 52 61.87 17.39 52.82
N GLN A 53 62.01 16.07 52.93
CA GLN A 53 61.88 15.28 54.16
C GLN A 53 62.91 15.70 55.24
N PRO A 54 62.53 15.72 56.53
CA PRO A 54 63.41 16.16 57.60
C PRO A 54 64.25 14.99 58.13
N HIS A 55 65.57 15.14 58.16
CA HIS A 55 66.43 14.27 58.97
C HIS A 55 67.30 15.08 59.93
N LEU A 56 67.31 14.57 61.16
CA LEU A 56 68.07 14.93 62.38
C LEU A 56 67.59 16.07 63.33
N GLN A 57 67.22 15.58 64.51
CA GLN A 57 66.97 16.11 65.87
C GLN A 57 67.30 17.58 66.27
N ARG A 58 66.27 18.21 66.88
CA ARG A 58 66.13 19.04 68.14
C ARG A 58 67.39 19.43 68.97
N PRO A 59 67.34 20.39 69.95
CA PRO A 59 66.30 21.39 70.31
C PRO A 59 66.85 22.81 70.72
N LEU A 60 66.27 23.92 70.26
CA LEU A 60 66.39 25.23 70.95
C LEU A 60 65.03 25.94 70.98
N ALA A 61 64.24 25.66 72.03
CA ALA A 61 62.85 26.09 72.15
C ALA A 61 62.64 27.59 72.47
N HIS A 62 63.70 28.35 72.80
CA HIS A 62 63.57 29.77 73.17
C HIS A 62 63.85 30.77 72.03
N HIS A 63 64.74 30.46 71.07
CA HIS A 63 64.92 31.27 69.86
C HIS A 63 63.89 30.96 68.76
N ARG A 64 63.20 29.82 68.89
CA ARG A 64 62.20 29.36 67.92
C ARG A 64 60.95 30.23 67.87
N ARG A 65 60.57 30.92 68.95
CA ARG A 65 59.37 31.78 69.00
C ARG A 65 59.52 33.10 68.24
N HIS A 66 60.69 33.75 68.27
CA HIS A 66 60.95 34.99 67.53
C HIS A 66 61.21 34.75 66.03
N LEU A 67 61.91 33.67 65.66
CA LEU A 67 62.06 33.23 64.27
C LEU A 67 60.74 32.67 63.68
N GLN A 68 59.89 32.06 64.51
CA GLN A 68 58.54 31.64 64.09
C GLN A 68 57.63 32.82 63.77
N GLY A 69 57.74 33.96 64.48
CA GLY A 69 56.99 35.18 64.15
C GLY A 69 57.35 35.71 62.76
N GLY A 70 58.65 35.92 62.48
CA GLY A 70 59.10 36.40 61.17
C GLY A 70 58.86 35.41 60.02
N ALA A 71 58.93 34.09 60.27
CA ALA A 71 58.55 33.07 59.30
C ALA A 71 57.03 33.01 59.07
N GLN A 72 56.21 33.18 60.12
CA GLN A 72 54.76 33.31 60.00
C GLN A 72 54.36 34.59 59.27
N ASP A 73 55.05 35.71 59.50
CA ASP A 73 54.78 36.97 58.83
C ASP A 73 55.15 36.90 57.33
N ARG A 74 56.30 36.29 56.99
CA ARG A 74 56.65 36.00 55.58
C ARG A 74 55.66 35.06 54.91
N ALA A 75 55.21 34.01 55.61
CA ALA A 75 54.18 33.10 55.11
C ALA A 75 52.85 33.83 54.91
N ARG A 76 52.44 34.70 55.86
CA ARG A 76 51.22 35.51 55.76
C ARG A 76 51.26 36.46 54.56
N VAL A 77 52.39 37.14 54.34
CA VAL A 77 52.58 38.03 53.17
C VAL A 77 52.54 37.21 51.87
N ALA A 78 53.21 36.06 51.82
CA ALA A 78 53.16 35.17 50.66
C ALA A 78 51.73 34.70 50.37
N THR A 79 50.98 34.26 51.39
CA THR A 79 49.57 33.89 51.23
C THR A 79 48.73 35.08 50.77
N CYS A 80 48.95 36.27 51.33
CA CYS A 80 48.23 37.49 50.93
C CYS A 80 48.45 37.86 49.44
N ILE A 81 49.63 37.56 48.89
CA ILE A 81 49.95 37.75 47.47
C ILE A 81 49.35 36.63 46.60
N GLN A 82 49.36 35.39 47.08
CA GLN A 82 48.87 34.22 46.32
C GLN A 82 47.34 34.12 46.26
N GLU A 83 46.64 34.51 47.33
CA GLU A 83 45.17 34.48 47.43
C GLU A 83 44.45 35.25 46.30
N PRO A 84 44.75 36.52 45.99
CA PRO A 84 44.11 37.23 44.88
C PRO A 84 44.45 36.62 43.52
N ALA A 85 45.68 36.13 43.30
CA ALA A 85 46.07 35.45 42.07
C ALA A 85 45.29 34.14 41.87
N ASN A 86 45.14 33.34 42.94
CA ASN A 86 44.32 32.13 42.91
C ASN A 86 42.83 32.43 42.71
N ARG A 87 42.30 33.50 43.33
CA ARG A 87 40.92 33.97 43.08
C ARG A 87 40.72 34.38 41.62
N ALA A 88 41.64 35.15 41.05
CA ALA A 88 41.60 35.57 39.64
C ALA A 88 41.67 34.37 38.68
N ALA A 89 42.57 33.42 38.91
CA ALA A 89 42.68 32.21 38.10
C ALA A 89 41.42 31.33 38.18
N ASN A 90 40.83 31.19 39.38
CA ASN A 90 39.59 30.47 39.56
C ASN A 90 38.40 31.18 38.90
N ALA A 91 38.34 32.52 38.94
CA ALA A 91 37.31 33.30 38.27
C ALA A 91 37.42 33.18 36.74
N ALA A 92 38.63 33.30 36.18
CA ALA A 92 38.87 33.07 34.75
C ALA A 92 38.47 31.66 34.32
N THR A 93 38.84 30.64 35.10
CA THR A 93 38.45 29.24 34.84
C THR A 93 36.93 29.08 34.83
N ARG A 94 36.21 29.72 35.77
CA ARG A 94 34.74 29.68 35.81
C ARG A 94 34.13 30.39 34.61
N ALA A 95 34.67 31.55 34.22
CA ALA A 95 34.21 32.30 33.06
C ALA A 95 34.36 31.49 31.77
N HIS A 96 35.51 30.85 31.55
CA HIS A 96 35.71 29.97 30.39
C HIS A 96 34.79 28.76 30.40
N LYS A 97 34.61 28.10 31.55
CA LYS A 97 33.65 27.00 31.68
C LYS A 97 32.24 27.43 31.34
N GLN A 98 31.81 28.59 31.83
CA GLN A 98 30.49 29.14 31.56
C GLN A 98 30.32 29.45 30.06
N ALA A 99 31.27 30.15 29.44
CA ALA A 99 31.24 30.47 28.02
C ALA A 99 31.19 29.21 27.14
N THR A 100 31.97 28.17 27.47
CA THR A 100 31.92 26.89 26.73
C THR A 100 30.60 26.15 26.96
N ALA A 101 30.01 26.24 28.15
CA ALA A 101 28.73 25.62 28.45
C ALA A 101 27.58 26.31 27.70
N GLU A 102 27.60 27.65 27.60
CA GLU A 102 26.65 28.44 26.82
C GLU A 102 26.75 28.12 25.33
N ALA A 103 27.96 28.16 24.76
CA ALA A 103 28.17 27.80 23.35
C ALA A 103 27.72 26.36 23.04
N ARG A 104 28.00 25.40 23.95
CA ARG A 104 27.52 24.02 23.82
C ARG A 104 26.00 23.95 23.89
N HIS A 105 25.36 24.73 24.76
CA HIS A 105 23.92 24.77 24.89
C HIS A 105 23.24 25.31 23.62
N GLU A 106 23.77 26.38 23.04
CA GLU A 106 23.28 26.93 21.77
C GLU A 106 23.42 25.93 20.62
N MET A 107 24.56 25.23 20.56
CA MET A 107 24.77 24.13 19.60
C MET A 107 23.75 23.00 19.80
N ASP A 108 23.49 22.58 21.03
CA ASP A 108 22.51 21.52 21.33
C ASP A 108 21.08 21.95 20.93
N GLN A 109 20.72 23.22 21.16
CA GLN A 109 19.42 23.77 20.75
C GLN A 109 19.26 23.80 19.23
N THR A 110 20.26 24.29 18.51
CA THR A 110 20.24 24.34 17.03
C THR A 110 20.21 22.95 16.43
N HIS A 111 20.96 22.00 17.00
CA HIS A 111 20.92 20.60 16.59
C HIS A 111 19.54 19.98 16.78
N LEU A 112 18.86 20.25 17.90
CA LEU A 112 17.48 19.81 18.12
C LEU A 112 16.52 20.40 17.07
N GLY A 113 16.68 21.69 16.74
CA GLY A 113 15.92 22.35 15.67
C GLY A 113 16.12 21.66 14.32
N LEU A 114 17.36 21.33 13.97
CA LEU A 114 17.68 20.60 12.74
C LEU A 114 17.01 19.21 12.72
N GLN A 115 17.06 18.47 13.83
CA GLN A 115 16.43 17.14 13.91
C GLN A 115 14.92 17.20 13.72
N ASN A 116 14.26 18.23 14.26
CA ASN A 116 12.83 18.46 14.07
C ASN A 116 12.50 18.69 12.58
N LEU A 117 13.26 19.56 11.90
CA LEU A 117 13.07 19.82 10.47
C LEU A 117 13.35 18.58 9.61
N LEU A 118 14.37 17.79 9.95
CA LEU A 118 14.66 16.53 9.25
C LEU A 118 13.56 15.49 9.46
N TYR A 119 12.91 15.49 10.62
CA TYR A 119 11.75 14.64 10.86
C TYR A 119 10.56 15.09 10.00
N GLU A 120 10.26 16.39 9.98
CA GLU A 120 9.18 16.97 9.19
C GLU A 120 9.39 16.72 7.69
N LYS A 121 10.58 17.00 7.16
CA LYS A 121 10.96 16.69 5.77
C LYS A 121 10.68 15.22 5.44
N ARG A 122 11.19 14.29 6.24
CA ARG A 122 10.98 12.85 6.03
C ARG A 122 9.50 12.46 6.14
N HIS A 123 8.73 13.13 6.99
CA HIS A 123 7.29 12.90 7.09
C HIS A 123 6.58 13.33 5.81
N LEU A 124 6.85 14.56 5.35
CA LEU A 124 6.26 15.10 4.12
C LEU A 124 6.65 14.28 2.90
N GLU A 125 7.91 13.85 2.78
CA GLU A 125 8.37 12.95 1.70
C GLU A 125 7.55 11.65 1.68
N ARG A 126 7.33 11.03 2.85
CA ARG A 126 6.49 9.83 2.94
C ARG A 126 5.03 10.10 2.55
N GLU A 127 4.45 11.23 2.94
CA GLU A 127 3.08 11.57 2.55
C GLU A 127 2.99 11.85 1.04
N ILE A 128 3.97 12.55 0.46
CA ILE A 128 4.07 12.78 -0.98
C ILE A 128 4.16 11.45 -1.73
N ASP A 129 4.99 10.52 -1.26
CA ASP A 129 5.12 9.21 -1.89
C ASP A 129 3.83 8.40 -1.79
N LYS A 130 3.10 8.47 -0.66
CA LYS A 130 1.76 7.88 -0.54
C LYS A 130 0.78 8.47 -1.55
N CYS A 131 0.77 9.80 -1.69
CA CYS A 131 -0.10 10.48 -2.65
C CYS A 131 0.27 10.12 -4.10
N ARG A 132 1.56 9.95 -4.42
CA ARG A 132 2.05 9.55 -5.75
C ARG A 132 1.76 8.08 -6.06
N GLN A 133 1.80 7.21 -5.05
CA GLN A 133 1.46 5.80 -5.16
C GLN A 133 -0.06 5.56 -5.27
N PHE A 134 -0.87 6.62 -5.23
CA PHE A 134 -2.29 6.51 -5.51
C PHE A 134 -2.50 6.10 -6.98
N ALA A 135 -2.60 4.78 -7.19
CA ALA A 135 -2.99 4.20 -8.46
C ALA A 135 -4.52 4.20 -8.55
N SER A 136 -5.05 4.99 -9.47
CA SER A 136 -6.47 5.01 -9.78
C SER A 136 -6.80 3.87 -10.75
N ILE A 137 -7.86 3.13 -10.46
CA ILE A 137 -8.32 1.96 -11.23
C ILE A 137 -8.44 2.25 -12.73
N TYR A 138 -8.74 3.49 -13.15
CA TYR A 138 -8.91 3.84 -14.56
C TYR A 138 -7.66 3.63 -15.43
N GLN A 139 -6.46 3.59 -14.83
CA GLN A 139 -5.20 3.41 -15.57
C GLN A 139 -5.05 1.98 -16.11
N ASP A 140 -5.69 0.99 -15.48
CA ASP A 140 -5.60 -0.43 -15.86
C ASP A 140 -6.75 -0.87 -16.78
N ILE A 141 -7.68 0.02 -17.11
CA ILE A 141 -8.85 -0.31 -17.90
C ILE A 141 -8.48 -0.30 -19.39
N PRO A 142 -8.77 -1.38 -20.14
CA PRO A 142 -8.62 -1.36 -21.60
C PRO A 142 -9.65 -0.37 -22.17
N MET A 143 -9.16 0.69 -22.81
CA MET A 143 -9.95 1.78 -23.41
C MET A 143 -9.50 1.98 -24.86
N TYR A 144 -10.38 2.53 -25.69
CA TYR A 144 -10.06 2.99 -27.04
C TYR A 144 -8.89 3.98 -27.00
N SER A 145 -8.03 3.87 -28.01
CA SER A 145 -6.93 4.81 -28.21
C SER A 145 -7.46 6.23 -28.45
N THR A 146 -6.59 7.24 -28.28
CA THR A 146 -6.97 8.64 -28.52
C THR A 146 -7.44 8.85 -29.97
N GLU A 147 -6.84 8.15 -30.93
CA GLU A 147 -7.19 8.20 -32.35
C GLU A 147 -8.60 7.66 -32.60
N GLU A 148 -8.91 6.49 -32.05
CA GLU A 148 -10.23 5.86 -32.17
C GLU A 148 -11.32 6.70 -31.47
N PHE A 149 -11.02 7.29 -30.31
CA PHE A 149 -11.93 8.21 -29.62
C PHE A 149 -12.26 9.43 -30.48
N VAL A 150 -11.26 10.01 -31.15
CA VAL A 150 -11.44 11.15 -32.07
C VAL A 150 -12.18 10.75 -33.35
N GLN A 151 -12.36 9.46 -33.65
CA GLN A 151 -13.18 8.99 -34.77
C GLN A 151 -14.60 8.59 -34.37
N LEU A 152 -14.79 7.99 -33.19
CA LEU A 152 -16.06 7.42 -32.73
C LEU A 152 -16.89 8.29 -31.77
N ALA A 153 -16.25 9.13 -30.94
CA ALA A 153 -16.96 9.96 -29.96
C ALA A 153 -17.91 11.03 -30.55
N PRO A 154 -18.95 11.47 -29.83
CA PRO A 154 -19.80 12.59 -30.28
C PRO A 154 -19.03 13.92 -30.42
N PRO A 155 -19.47 14.84 -31.30
CA PRO A 155 -18.81 16.13 -31.51
C PRO A 155 -18.75 17.00 -30.25
N GLU A 156 -19.74 16.86 -29.36
CA GLU A 156 -19.79 17.53 -28.05
C GLU A 156 -18.60 17.17 -27.15
N ALA A 157 -18.09 15.94 -27.26
CA ALA A 157 -16.98 15.41 -26.48
C ALA A 157 -15.60 15.74 -27.09
N ARG A 158 -15.56 16.36 -28.27
CA ARG A 158 -14.32 16.67 -29.02
C ARG A 158 -14.11 18.15 -29.32
N THR A 159 -14.70 19.03 -28.51
CA THR A 159 -14.46 20.47 -28.66
C THR A 159 -12.96 20.78 -28.47
N GLU A 160 -12.46 21.80 -29.17
CA GLU A 160 -11.03 22.17 -29.11
C GLU A 160 -10.57 22.50 -27.69
N ALA A 161 -11.45 23.12 -26.89
CA ALA A 161 -11.21 23.40 -25.48
C ALA A 161 -10.97 22.11 -24.65
N VAL A 162 -11.71 21.05 -24.93
CA VAL A 162 -11.53 19.73 -24.29
C VAL A 162 -10.23 19.07 -24.77
N MET A 163 -9.94 19.13 -26.07
CA MET A 163 -8.72 18.53 -26.65
C MET A 163 -7.44 19.18 -26.08
N SER A 164 -7.50 20.48 -25.77
CA SER A 164 -6.37 21.22 -25.19
C SER A 164 -6.05 20.87 -23.73
N ASN A 165 -7.02 20.31 -22.99
CA ASN A 165 -6.87 20.00 -21.58
C ASN A 165 -6.88 18.48 -21.37
N GLU A 166 -5.72 17.91 -21.05
CA GLU A 166 -5.52 16.46 -20.89
C GLU A 166 -6.49 15.83 -19.88
N HIS A 167 -6.76 16.51 -18.76
CA HIS A 167 -7.67 16.00 -17.75
C HIS A 167 -9.12 15.96 -18.27
N GLN A 168 -9.57 17.01 -18.96
CA GLN A 168 -10.90 17.04 -19.56
C GLN A 168 -11.05 16.02 -20.69
N LEU A 169 -10.00 15.85 -21.50
CA LEU A 169 -9.92 14.79 -22.49
C LEU A 169 -10.08 13.41 -21.84
N MET A 170 -9.37 13.14 -20.75
CA MET A 170 -9.46 11.86 -20.03
C MET A 170 -10.88 11.61 -19.48
N LEU A 171 -11.51 12.63 -18.87
CA LEU A 171 -12.89 12.50 -18.37
C LEU A 171 -13.88 12.17 -19.49
N ASN A 172 -13.77 12.85 -20.64
CA ASN A 172 -14.65 12.60 -21.78
C ASN A 172 -14.41 11.23 -22.42
N ARG A 173 -13.16 10.77 -22.46
CA ARG A 173 -12.82 9.40 -22.87
C ARG A 173 -13.49 8.38 -21.95
N LEU A 174 -13.35 8.54 -20.63
CA LEU A 174 -13.98 7.65 -19.65
C LEU A 174 -15.52 7.66 -19.75
N GLY A 175 -16.11 8.85 -19.97
CA GLY A 175 -17.55 9.00 -20.18
C GLY A 175 -18.03 8.25 -21.42
N PHE A 176 -17.32 8.38 -22.53
CA PHE A 176 -17.62 7.67 -23.77
C PHE A 176 -17.54 6.14 -23.60
N GLU A 177 -16.47 5.64 -22.96
CA GLU A 177 -16.32 4.22 -22.65
C GLU A 177 -17.45 3.66 -21.82
N LEU A 178 -17.89 4.43 -20.81
CA LEU A 178 -19.00 4.02 -19.96
C LEU A 178 -20.29 3.85 -20.78
N VAL A 179 -20.60 4.83 -21.65
CA VAL A 179 -21.77 4.79 -22.52
C VAL A 179 -21.70 3.61 -23.49
N GLU A 180 -20.53 3.38 -24.11
CA GLU A 180 -20.34 2.26 -25.03
C GLU A 180 -20.48 0.90 -24.34
N ARG A 181 -19.91 0.74 -23.14
CA ARG A 181 -20.09 -0.50 -22.36
C ARG A 181 -21.53 -0.72 -21.96
N GLN A 182 -22.25 0.32 -21.55
CA GLN A 182 -23.68 0.21 -21.25
C GLN A 182 -24.50 -0.20 -22.48
N ARG A 183 -24.17 0.35 -23.66
CA ARG A 183 -24.79 0.00 -24.94
C ARG A 183 -24.54 -1.47 -25.29
N LEU A 184 -23.30 -1.93 -25.18
CA LEU A 184 -22.92 -3.32 -25.44
C LEU A 184 -23.57 -4.29 -24.44
N ASP A 185 -23.58 -3.97 -23.16
CA ASP A 185 -24.23 -4.78 -22.12
C ASP A 185 -25.74 -4.92 -22.37
N LYS A 186 -26.41 -3.83 -22.76
CA LYS A 186 -27.83 -3.87 -23.13
C LYS A 186 -28.03 -4.78 -24.33
N ARG A 187 -27.22 -4.64 -25.38
CA ARG A 187 -27.32 -5.47 -26.59
C ARG A 187 -27.03 -6.95 -26.30
N ALA A 188 -26.05 -7.25 -25.45
CA ALA A 188 -25.74 -8.60 -25.03
C ALA A 188 -26.92 -9.25 -24.28
N LYS A 189 -27.59 -8.50 -23.40
CA LYS A 189 -28.80 -8.97 -22.70
C LYS A 189 -29.96 -9.22 -23.66
N GLU A 190 -30.20 -8.32 -24.61
CA GLU A 190 -31.22 -8.49 -25.65
C GLU A 190 -30.96 -9.76 -26.49
N LEU A 191 -29.71 -9.95 -26.95
CA LEU A 191 -29.33 -11.13 -27.73
C LEU A 191 -29.41 -12.42 -26.91
N ALA A 192 -29.07 -12.37 -25.61
CA ALA A 192 -29.21 -13.52 -24.72
C ALA A 192 -30.69 -13.93 -24.55
N GLN A 193 -31.59 -12.95 -24.41
CA GLN A 193 -33.03 -13.20 -24.34
C GLN A 193 -33.56 -13.78 -25.66
N GLN A 194 -33.17 -13.22 -26.81
CA GLN A 194 -33.56 -13.75 -28.12
C GLN A 194 -33.05 -15.17 -28.33
N LYS A 195 -31.81 -15.46 -27.92
CA LYS A 195 -31.25 -16.81 -27.95
C LYS A 195 -32.07 -17.77 -27.08
N GLU A 196 -32.44 -17.37 -25.88
CA GLU A 196 -33.25 -18.21 -24.99
C GLU A 196 -34.63 -18.49 -25.59
N GLU A 197 -35.29 -17.48 -26.17
CA GLU A 197 -36.59 -17.63 -26.83
C GLU A 197 -36.52 -18.57 -28.03
N LEU A 198 -35.54 -18.37 -28.92
CA LEU A 198 -35.32 -19.25 -30.07
C LEU A 198 -35.00 -20.68 -29.65
N LEU A 199 -34.28 -20.88 -28.54
CA LEU A 199 -34.04 -22.22 -27.99
C LEU A 199 -35.33 -22.87 -27.45
N LYS A 200 -36.23 -22.10 -26.82
CA LYS A 200 -37.56 -22.59 -26.40
C LYS A 200 -38.41 -22.96 -27.61
N GLU A 201 -38.48 -22.09 -28.61
CA GLU A 201 -39.19 -22.37 -29.86
C GLU A 201 -38.63 -23.61 -30.57
N SER A 202 -37.31 -23.74 -30.66
CA SER A 202 -36.65 -24.88 -31.28
C SER A 202 -37.00 -26.18 -30.57
N LYS A 203 -36.99 -26.20 -29.22
CA LYS A 203 -37.42 -27.35 -28.42
C LYS A 203 -38.90 -27.67 -28.61
N ALA A 204 -39.76 -26.66 -28.66
CA ALA A 204 -41.19 -26.86 -28.88
C ALA A 204 -41.47 -27.45 -30.28
N LYS A 205 -40.83 -26.90 -31.32
CA LYS A 205 -40.91 -27.41 -32.70
C LYS A 205 -40.37 -28.84 -32.79
N ALA A 206 -39.26 -29.16 -32.12
CA ALA A 206 -38.73 -30.52 -32.05
C ALA A 206 -39.74 -31.49 -31.41
N ALA A 207 -40.36 -31.13 -30.29
CA ALA A 207 -41.38 -31.96 -29.64
C ALA A 207 -42.62 -32.19 -30.53
N VAL A 208 -43.04 -31.18 -31.31
CA VAL A 208 -44.12 -31.31 -32.29
C VAL A 208 -43.73 -32.27 -33.41
N VAL A 209 -42.50 -32.14 -33.95
CA VAL A 209 -41.99 -33.04 -34.99
C VAL A 209 -41.93 -34.49 -34.47
N ASP A 210 -41.45 -34.71 -33.25
CA ASP A 210 -41.44 -36.03 -32.62
C ASP A 210 -42.86 -36.59 -32.44
N ASN A 211 -43.83 -35.75 -32.05
CA ASN A 211 -45.23 -36.18 -31.96
C ASN A 211 -45.81 -36.57 -33.32
N VAL A 212 -45.61 -35.75 -34.36
CA VAL A 212 -46.07 -36.03 -35.73
C VAL A 212 -45.45 -37.33 -36.24
N LYS A 213 -44.16 -37.57 -35.96
CA LYS A 213 -43.48 -38.82 -36.31
C LYS A 213 -44.19 -40.04 -35.69
N VAL A 214 -44.53 -39.99 -34.40
CA VAL A 214 -45.27 -41.06 -33.72
C VAL A 214 -46.66 -41.28 -34.33
N GLN A 215 -47.37 -40.21 -34.71
CA GLN A 215 -48.67 -40.33 -35.38
C GLN A 215 -48.54 -40.98 -36.76
N ILE A 216 -47.53 -40.60 -37.55
CA ILE A 216 -47.23 -41.22 -38.85
C ILE A 216 -46.92 -42.70 -38.68
N ASP A 217 -46.06 -43.07 -37.73
CA ASP A 217 -45.72 -44.48 -37.47
C ASP A 217 -46.95 -45.30 -37.08
N THR A 218 -47.90 -44.69 -36.34
CA THR A 218 -49.17 -45.32 -35.95
C THR A 218 -50.09 -45.51 -37.16
N LEU A 219 -50.24 -44.47 -38.00
CA LEU A 219 -51.01 -44.54 -39.24
C LEU A 219 -50.44 -45.59 -40.20
N MET A 220 -49.11 -45.66 -40.36
CA MET A 220 -48.45 -46.66 -41.19
C MET A 220 -48.72 -48.09 -40.68
N LYS A 221 -48.68 -48.32 -39.36
CA LYS A 221 -49.06 -49.62 -38.77
C LYS A 221 -50.52 -49.97 -39.04
N MET A 222 -51.45 -49.04 -38.81
CA MET A 222 -52.87 -49.27 -39.07
C MET A 222 -53.14 -49.51 -40.57
N ALA A 223 -52.51 -48.73 -41.46
CA ALA A 223 -52.63 -48.93 -42.90
C ALA A 223 -52.09 -50.29 -43.34
N ALA A 224 -50.98 -50.75 -42.76
CA ALA A 224 -50.44 -52.08 -43.01
C ALA A 224 -51.39 -53.20 -42.53
N GLU A 225 -52.05 -53.01 -41.38
CA GLU A 225 -53.07 -53.95 -40.88
C GLU A 225 -54.33 -53.98 -41.75
N VAL A 226 -54.83 -52.81 -42.17
CA VAL A 226 -55.98 -52.72 -43.08
C VAL A 226 -55.63 -53.31 -44.45
N GLY A 227 -54.44 -53.04 -44.98
CA GLY A 227 -53.95 -53.62 -46.22
C GLY A 227 -53.94 -55.16 -46.17
N LYS A 228 -53.45 -55.75 -45.07
CA LYS A 228 -53.53 -57.21 -44.85
C LYS A 228 -54.97 -57.72 -44.85
N LYS A 229 -55.89 -57.04 -44.15
CA LYS A 229 -57.32 -57.41 -44.13
C LYS A 229 -57.98 -57.30 -45.50
N VAL A 230 -57.64 -56.27 -46.27
CA VAL A 230 -58.15 -56.08 -47.64
C VAL A 230 -57.60 -57.17 -48.56
N ASP A 231 -56.31 -57.48 -48.52
CA ASP A 231 -55.72 -58.59 -49.28
C ASP A 231 -56.36 -59.94 -48.93
N GLU A 232 -56.65 -60.18 -47.65
CA GLU A 232 -57.37 -61.36 -47.18
C GLU A 232 -58.80 -61.41 -47.76
N LEU A 233 -59.54 -60.30 -47.72
CA LEU A 233 -60.89 -60.18 -48.28
C LEU A 233 -60.92 -60.31 -49.82
N VAL A 234 -59.95 -59.73 -50.52
CA VAL A 234 -59.80 -59.84 -51.98
C VAL A 234 -59.43 -61.27 -52.39
N SER A 235 -58.59 -61.95 -51.61
CA SER A 235 -58.26 -63.36 -51.80
C SER A 235 -59.47 -64.28 -51.60
N THR A 236 -60.41 -63.92 -50.70
CA THR A 236 -61.66 -64.68 -50.48
C THR A 236 -62.78 -64.39 -51.49
N THR A 237 -62.71 -63.27 -52.22
CA THR A 237 -63.72 -62.93 -53.27
C THR A 237 -63.30 -63.37 -54.68
N ALA A 238 -62.09 -63.89 -54.85
CA ALA A 238 -61.71 -64.69 -56.01
C ALA A 238 -62.39 -66.09 -55.93
N VAL A 239 -63.67 -66.16 -56.30
CA VAL A 239 -64.37 -67.43 -56.52
C VAL A 239 -63.68 -68.19 -57.66
N PRO A 240 -63.46 -69.52 -57.51
CA PRO A 240 -62.79 -70.36 -58.49
C PRO A 240 -63.57 -70.42 -59.81
N SER A 241 -62.85 -70.24 -60.92
CA SER A 241 -63.33 -70.63 -62.24
C SER A 241 -63.63 -72.13 -62.23
N ALA A 242 -64.87 -72.47 -62.55
CA ALA A 242 -65.43 -73.81 -62.51
C ALA A 242 -64.65 -74.78 -63.41
N SER A 243 -64.17 -75.88 -62.83
CA SER A 243 -63.80 -77.09 -63.56
C SER A 243 -65.06 -77.88 -63.91
N THR A 244 -65.36 -77.97 -65.21
CA THR A 244 -66.33 -78.89 -65.83
C THR A 244 -66.03 -80.36 -65.51
N PRO A 245 -67.05 -81.21 -65.21
CA PRO A 245 -66.92 -82.66 -65.25
C PRO A 245 -67.20 -83.21 -66.66
N THR A 246 -66.45 -84.22 -67.08
CA THR A 246 -66.69 -85.03 -68.29
C THR A 246 -66.99 -86.48 -67.86
N PRO A 247 -67.99 -87.18 -68.45
CA PRO A 247 -68.48 -88.45 -67.92
C PRO A 247 -67.75 -89.67 -68.50
N SER A 248 -67.56 -90.71 -67.68
CA SER A 248 -67.69 -92.15 -68.01
C SER A 248 -67.62 -92.98 -66.74
#